data_AF-A0AA40CA98-F1
#
_entry.id   AF-A0AA40CA98-F1
#
_cell.length_a   1.000
_cell.length_b   1.000
_cell.length_c   1.000
_cell.angle_alpha   90.00
_cell.angle_beta   90.00
_cell.angle_gamma   90.00
#
_symmetry.space_group_name_H-M   'P 1'
#
loop_
_entity.id
_entity.type
_entity.pdbx_description
1 polymer ?
#
loop_
_entity_poly.entity_id
_entity_poly.type
_entity_poly.pdbx_seq_one_letter_code
_entity_poly.pdbx_strand_id
1 'polypeptide(L)' 'MVMFDETHPRGKEIARIANRDALSSPDLLLVLGTSLTIEGTKQLLQLFAPQVRERGGKVIYVNRSKPPSDCSKLIDYWV' A
#
# COMPACT_ATOMS: atom_id res chain seq x y z
N MET A 1 -2.33 -7.90 -18.18
CA MET A 1 -1.09 -8.37 -17.51
C MET A 1 0.03 -7.48 -18.00
N VAL A 2 0.94 -7.05 -17.13
CA VAL A 2 2.05 -6.14 -17.46
C VAL A 2 3.33 -6.85 -17.03
N MET A 3 4.36 -6.82 -17.87
CA MET A 3 5.65 -7.41 -17.51
C MET A 3 6.35 -6.57 -16.44
N PHE A 4 7.31 -7.17 -15.72
CA PHE A 4 8.01 -6.51 -14.62
C PHE A 4 8.76 -5.23 -15.05
N ASP A 5 9.19 -5.17 -16.29
CA ASP A 5 9.90 -4.06 -16.93
C ASP A 5 8.98 -3.08 -17.67
N GLU A 6 7.69 -3.39 -17.77
CA GLU A 6 6.73 -2.57 -18.49
C GLU A 6 5.98 -1.63 -17.55
N THR A 7 5.82 -0.38 -17.99
CA THR A 7 4.89 0.52 -17.32
C THR A 7 3.46 0.09 -17.63
N HIS A 8 2.62 0.00 -16.59
CA HIS A 8 1.21 -0.34 -16.80
C HIS A 8 0.57 0.69 -17.74
N PRO A 9 -0.17 0.28 -18.80
CA PRO A 9 -0.71 1.21 -19.80
C PRO A 9 -1.63 2.26 -19.18
N ARG A 10 -2.28 1.92 -18.06
CA ARG A 10 -3.12 2.80 -17.24
C ARG A 10 -2.47 3.29 -15.94
N GLY A 11 -1.15 3.18 -15.81
CA GLY A 11 -0.42 3.49 -14.57
C GLY A 11 -0.67 4.91 -14.06
N LYS A 12 -0.74 5.89 -14.97
CA LYS A 12 -1.09 7.28 -14.61
C LYS A 12 -2.50 7.42 -14.04
N GLU A 13 -3.47 6.69 -14.58
CA GLU A 13 -4.85 6.72 -14.12
C GLU A 13 -4.98 6.04 -12.75
N ILE A 14 -4.35 4.87 -12.58
CA ILE A 14 -4.27 4.16 -11.29
C ILE A 14 -3.64 5.06 -10.24
N ALA A 15 -2.50 5.70 -10.54
CA ALA A 15 -1.84 6.62 -9.63
C ALA A 15 -2.74 7.81 -9.28
N ARG A 16 -3.46 8.38 -10.26
CA ARG A 16 -4.37 9.50 -10.01
C ARG A 16 -5.52 9.12 -9.07
N ILE A 17 -6.13 7.95 -9.29
CA ILE A 17 -7.20 7.45 -8.42
C ILE A 17 -6.65 7.16 -7.03
N ALA A 18 -5.53 6.43 -6.92
CA ALA A 18 -4.91 6.12 -5.63
C ALA A 18 -4.54 7.39 -4.83
N ASN A 19 -3.99 8.42 -5.48
CA ASN A 19 -3.70 9.69 -4.81
C ASN A 19 -4.97 10.38 -4.32
N ARG A 20 -6.04 10.38 -5.13
CA ARG A 20 -7.33 10.95 -4.71
C ARG A 20 -7.89 10.21 -3.49
N ASP A 21 -7.82 8.88 -3.48
CA ASP A 21 -8.31 8.07 -2.37
C ASP A 21 -7.46 8.28 -1.11
N ALA A 22 -6.13 8.39 -1.25
CA ALA A 22 -5.25 8.70 -0.12
C ALA A 22 -5.54 10.07 0.50
N LEU A 23 -5.84 11.08 -0.33
CA LEU A 23 -6.25 12.42 0.10
C LEU A 23 -7.62 12.46 0.81
N SER A 24 -8.43 11.41 0.71
CA SER A 24 -9.65 11.30 1.50
C SER A 24 -9.38 10.98 2.99
N SER A 25 -8.11 10.76 3.35
CA SER A 25 -7.64 10.48 4.71
C SER A 25 -8.41 9.32 5.38
N PRO A 26 -8.30 8.10 4.84
CA PRO A 26 -8.93 6.92 5.44
C PRO A 26 -8.44 6.71 6.89
N ASP A 27 -9.26 6.07 7.73
CA ASP A 27 -8.91 5.71 9.12
C ASP A 27 -8.38 4.26 9.25
N LEU A 28 -8.41 3.49 8.18
CA LEU A 28 -7.92 2.12 8.16
C LEU A 28 -7.33 1.78 6.78
N LEU A 29 -6.15 1.16 6.78
CA LEU A 29 -5.58 0.53 5.59
C LEU A 29 -5.42 -0.96 5.85
N LEU A 30 -6.10 -1.78 5.06
CA LEU A 30 -5.94 -3.23 5.04
C LEU A 30 -5.07 -3.64 3.86
N VAL A 31 -3.94 -4.28 4.14
CA VAL A 31 -3.04 -4.84 3.12
C VAL A 31 -3.18 -6.36 3.16
N LEU A 32 -3.90 -6.91 2.18
CA LEU A 32 -4.38 -8.29 2.21
C LEU A 32 -3.62 -9.16 1.20
N GLY A 33 -3.14 -10.33 1.63
CA GLY A 33 -2.74 -11.42 0.74
C GLY A 33 -1.64 -11.10 -0.28
N THR A 34 -0.76 -10.14 0.01
CA THR A 34 0.35 -9.73 -0.86
C THR A 34 1.68 -9.85 -0.14
N SER A 35 2.72 -10.35 -0.84
CA SER A 35 4.10 -10.41 -0.33
C SER A 35 4.78 -9.04 -0.27
N LEU A 36 4.18 -8.00 -0.87
CA LEU A 36 4.79 -6.68 -1.06
C LEU A 36 6.17 -6.74 -1.73
N THR A 37 6.42 -7.74 -2.59
CA THR A 37 7.69 -7.85 -3.34
C THR A 37 7.72 -6.94 -4.57
N ILE A 38 6.55 -6.57 -5.09
CA ILE A 38 6.40 -5.73 -6.28
C ILE A 38 6.44 -4.25 -5.89
N GLU A 39 7.26 -3.47 -6.59
CA GLU A 39 7.48 -2.05 -6.28
C GLU A 39 6.19 -1.23 -6.26
N GLY A 40 5.28 -1.44 -7.23
CA GLY A 40 3.99 -0.74 -7.25
C GLY A 40 3.13 -0.97 -6.00
N THR A 41 3.16 -2.17 -5.41
CA THR A 41 2.43 -2.43 -4.15
C THR A 41 3.09 -1.77 -2.94
N LYS A 42 4.42 -1.67 -2.92
CA LYS A 42 5.15 -0.92 -1.90
C LYS A 42 4.88 0.58 -2.00
N GLN A 43 4.83 1.12 -3.21
CA GLN A 43 4.49 2.53 -3.47
C GLN A 43 3.08 2.86 -2.99
N LEU A 44 2.10 1.98 -3.20
CA LEU A 44 0.75 2.16 -2.65
C LEU A 44 0.77 2.16 -1.11
N LEU A 45 1.49 1.23 -0.48
CA LEU A 45 1.63 1.24 0.98
C LEU A 45 2.26 2.55 1.48
N GLN A 46 3.32 3.03 0.83
CA GLN A 46 3.99 4.29 1.15
C GLN A 46 3.09 5.51 0.95
N LEU A 47 2.18 5.46 -0.03
CA LEU A 47 1.22 6.53 -0.30
C LEU A 47 0.13 6.61 0.79
N PHE A 48 -0.47 5.48 1.17
CA PHE A 48 -1.62 5.47 2.07
C PHE A 48 -1.24 5.44 3.55
N ALA A 49 -0.20 4.70 3.95
CA ALA A 49 0.12 4.49 5.37
C ALA A 49 0.33 5.79 6.17
N PRO A 50 1.06 6.82 5.66
CA PRO A 50 1.21 8.08 6.38
C PRO A 50 -0.12 8.80 6.58
N GLN A 51 -0.97 8.84 5.54
CA GLN A 51 -2.28 9.53 5.57
C GLN A 51 -3.21 8.90 6.61
N VAL A 52 -3.23 7.56 6.68
CA VAL A 52 -4.03 6.83 7.66
C VAL A 52 -3.55 7.08 9.09
N ARG A 53 -2.23 7.00 9.30
CA ARG A 53 -1.64 7.18 10.63
C ARG A 53 -1.74 8.61 11.14
N GLU A 54 -1.63 9.61 10.27
CA GLU A 54 -1.79 11.02 10.64
C GLU A 54 -3.17 11.31 11.24
N ARG A 55 -4.21 10.57 10.80
CA ARG A 55 -5.57 10.65 11.35
C ARG A 55 -5.77 9.79 12.62
N GLY A 56 -4.73 9.14 13.13
CA GLY A 56 -4.80 8.18 14.23
C GLY A 56 -5.34 6.81 13.84
N GLY A 57 -5.52 6.55 12.54
CA GLY A 57 -5.91 5.27 11.98
C GLY A 57 -4.81 4.21 12.05
N LYS A 58 -5.10 3.01 11.55
CA LYS A 58 -4.16 1.87 11.59
C LYS A 58 -3.91 1.23 10.23
N VAL A 59 -2.70 0.74 10.05
CA VAL A 59 -2.29 -0.07 8.91
C VAL A 59 -2.16 -1.53 9.35
N ILE A 60 -3.05 -2.39 8.84
CA ILE A 60 -3.08 -3.81 9.19
C ILE A 60 -2.67 -4.62 7.96
N TYR A 61 -1.63 -5.41 8.12
CA TYR A 61 -1.15 -6.35 7.13
C TYR A 61 -1.72 -7.74 7.46
N VAL A 62 -2.59 -8.26 6.59
CA VAL A 62 -3.23 -9.56 6.79
C VAL A 62 -2.63 -10.54 5.78
N ASN A 63 -1.70 -11.36 6.25
CA ASN A 63 -1.02 -12.32 5.41
C ASN A 63 -0.40 -13.45 6.22
N ARG A 64 -0.17 -14.61 5.59
CA ARG A 64 0.44 -15.76 6.27
C ARG A 64 1.92 -15.56 6.60
N SER A 65 2.63 -14.80 5.78
CA SER A 65 4.07 -14.54 5.92
C SER A 65 4.32 -13.13 6.44
N LYS A 66 5.46 -12.94 7.13
CA LYS A 66 5.86 -11.63 7.68
C LYS A 66 5.97 -10.58 6.57
N PRO A 67 5.59 -9.31 6.82
CA PRO A 67 5.86 -8.25 5.87
C PRO A 67 7.38 -8.08 5.63
N PRO A 68 7.79 -7.59 4.45
CA PRO A 68 9.18 -7.27 4.18
C PRO A 68 9.75 -6.28 5.20
N SER A 69 11.04 -6.41 5.54
CA SER A 69 11.73 -5.55 6.51
C SER A 69 11.56 -4.06 6.20
N ASP A 70 11.65 -3.71 4.92
CA ASP A 70 11.65 -2.33 4.45
C ASP A 70 10.26 -1.68 4.54
N CYS A 71 9.20 -2.50 4.53
CA CYS A 71 7.81 -2.07 4.66
C CYS A 71 7.28 -2.20 6.08
N SER A 72 7.95 -2.98 6.94
CA SER A 72 7.48 -3.29 8.30
C SER A 72 7.27 -2.04 9.16
N LYS A 73 8.05 -0.96 8.94
CA LYS A 73 7.89 0.31 9.67
C LYS A 73 6.55 1.00 9.39
N LEU A 74 5.92 0.72 8.26
CA LEU A 74 4.64 1.29 7.83
C LEU A 74 3.42 0.48 8.27
N ILE A 75 3.63 -0.67 8.90
CA ILE A 75 2.59 -1.60 9.32
C ILE A 75 2.48 -1.56 10.85
N ASP A 76 1.26 -1.40 11.36
CA ASP A 76 0.99 -1.35 12.81
C ASP A 76 0.68 -2.74 13.37
N TYR A 77 -0.02 -3.57 12.60
CA TYR A 77 -0.39 -4.94 12.99
C TYR A 77 -0.15 -5.91 11.84
N TRP A 78 0.29 -7.12 12.20
CA TRP A 78 0.34 -8.26 11.29
C TRP A 78 -0.53 -9.39 11.86
N VAL A 79 -1.47 -9.86 11.03
CA VAL A 79 -2.39 -10.97 11.33
C VAL A 79 -2.28 -12.03 10.24
#